data_AF-A0AB36ERA8-F1
#
_entry.id   AF-A0AB36ERA8-F1
#
_cell.length_a   1.000
_cell.length_b   1.000
_cell.length_c   1.000
_cell.angle_alpha   90.00
_cell.angle_beta   90.00
_cell.angle_gamma   90.00
#
_symmetry.space_group_name_H-M   'P 1'
#
loop_
_entity.id
_entity.type
_entity.pdbx_description
1 polymer ?
#
loop_
_entity_poly.entity_id
_entity_poly.type
_entity_poly.pdbx_seq_one_letter_code
_entity_poly.pdbx_strand_id
1 'polypeptide(L)'
;MQNRDEIFATLRDALVELFELEPERVSLEANLYEDLEIDSIDAVDLIDHIKRQTGRKIAAEEFKAVRTVGDVVEAVHRLVNPAA
;
A
#
# COMPACT_ATOMS: atom_id res chain seq x y z
N MET A 1 16.07 -7.23 -5.35
CA MET A 1 15.78 -6.01 -4.59
C MET A 1 14.51 -5.46 -5.19
N GLN A 2 13.38 -5.47 -4.48
CA GLN A 2 12.18 -4.81 -4.98
C GLN A 2 12.40 -3.31 -4.83
N ASN A 3 12.39 -2.58 -5.95
CA ASN A 3 12.48 -1.13 -5.90
C ASN A 3 11.12 -0.51 -5.57
N ARG A 4 11.13 0.73 -5.08
CA ARG A 4 9.91 1.50 -4.76
C ARG A 4 8.92 1.54 -5.92
N ASP A 5 9.41 1.71 -7.15
CA ASP A 5 8.58 1.68 -8.37
C ASP A 5 7.85 0.36 -8.57
N GLU A 6 8.51 -0.79 -8.33
CA GLU A 6 7.88 -2.10 -8.45
C GLU A 6 6.80 -2.29 -7.38
N ILE A 7 7.11 -1.88 -6.15
CA ILE A 7 6.16 -1.92 -5.02
C ILE A 7 4.96 -1.03 -5.32
N PHE A 8 5.19 0.18 -5.81
CA PHE A 8 4.12 1.10 -6.21
C PHE A 8 3.29 0.53 -7.35
N ALA A 9 3.90 -0.04 -8.38
CA ALA A 9 3.18 -0.64 -9.49
C ALA A 9 2.28 -1.79 -9.01
N THR A 10 2.80 -2.69 -8.17
CA THR A 10 2.03 -3.78 -7.56
C THR A 10 0.93 -3.26 -6.64
N LEU A 11 1.23 -2.25 -5.81
CA LEU A 11 0.26 -1.66 -4.90
C LEU A 11 -0.87 -0.98 -5.67
N ARG A 12 -0.53 -0.24 -6.73
CA ARG A 12 -1.49 0.40 -7.62
C ARG A 12 -2.39 -0.63 -8.26
N ASP A 13 -1.83 -1.70 -8.81
CA ASP A 13 -2.60 -2.78 -9.43
C ASP A 13 -3.55 -3.40 -8.40
N ALA A 14 -3.06 -3.70 -7.20
CA ALA A 14 -3.89 -4.20 -6.10
C ALA A 14 -5.00 -3.22 -5.70
N LEU A 15 -4.73 -1.92 -5.63
CA LEU A 15 -5.75 -0.92 -5.30
C LEU A 15 -6.83 -0.82 -6.41
N VAL A 16 -6.43 -0.90 -7.66
CA VAL A 16 -7.32 -0.88 -8.83
C VAL A 16 -8.17 -2.16 -8.88
N GLU A 17 -7.58 -3.33 -8.63
CA GLU A 17 -8.29 -4.61 -8.66
C GLU A 17 -9.19 -4.83 -7.43
N LEU A 18 -8.72 -4.49 -6.23
CA LEU A 18 -9.45 -4.73 -4.98
C LEU A 18 -10.57 -3.71 -4.75
N PHE A 19 -10.35 -2.46 -5.13
CA PHE A 19 -11.26 -1.35 -4.84
C PHE A 19 -11.89 -0.75 -6.11
N GLU A 20 -11.68 -1.37 -7.27
CA GLU A 20 -12.22 -0.93 -8.57
C GLU A 20 -11.91 0.55 -8.86
N LEU A 21 -10.74 1.03 -8.40
CA LEU A 21 -10.29 2.40 -8.54
C LEU A 21 -9.66 2.65 -9.90
N GLU A 22 -9.67 3.91 -10.34
CA GLU A 22 -8.95 4.30 -11.55
C GLU A 22 -7.44 4.40 -11.27
N PRO A 23 -6.57 3.82 -12.13
CA PRO A 23 -5.13 3.89 -11.94
C PRO A 23 -4.59 5.33 -11.99
N GLU A 24 -5.34 6.25 -12.59
CA GLU A 24 -5.04 7.68 -12.65
C GLU A 24 -5.26 8.39 -11.31
N ARG A 25 -6.18 7.88 -10.46
CA ARG A 25 -6.41 8.40 -9.10
C ARG A 25 -5.31 7.96 -8.14
N VAL A 26 -4.71 6.80 -8.38
CA VAL A 26 -3.66 6.24 -7.51
C VAL A 26 -2.31 6.90 -7.79
N SER A 27 -2.03 7.96 -7.03
CA SER A 27 -0.74 8.68 -7.03
C SER A 27 -0.05 8.51 -5.69
N LEU A 28 1.30 8.65 -5.65
CA LEU A 28 2.06 8.58 -4.40
C LEU A 28 1.59 9.61 -3.35
N GLU A 29 1.10 10.75 -3.82
CA GLU A 29 0.57 11.83 -2.97
C GLU A 29 -0.92 11.65 -2.63
N ALA A 30 -1.61 10.69 -3.28
CA ALA A 30 -3.03 10.46 -3.04
C ALA A 30 -3.24 9.90 -1.63
N ASN A 31 -4.19 10.49 -0.91
CA ASN A 31 -4.61 10.05 0.40
C ASN A 31 -5.54 8.84 0.27
N LEU A 32 -5.24 7.76 1.00
CA LEU A 32 -6.04 6.54 0.99
C LEU A 32 -7.48 6.83 1.41
N TYR A 33 -7.65 7.60 2.48
CA TYR A 33 -8.97 7.84 3.06
C TYR A 33 -9.75 8.96 2.36
N GLU A 34 -9.06 10.04 1.98
CA GLU A 34 -9.72 11.24 1.42
C GLU A 34 -9.82 11.20 -0.12
N ASP A 35 -8.76 10.78 -0.82
CA ASP A 35 -8.75 10.78 -2.29
C ASP A 35 -9.19 9.45 -2.89
N LEU A 36 -8.83 8.33 -2.25
CA LEU A 36 -9.16 6.98 -2.72
C LEU A 36 -10.37 6.39 -2.00
N GLU A 37 -10.95 7.12 -1.04
CA GLU A 37 -12.18 6.75 -0.32
C GLU A 37 -12.07 5.36 0.36
N ILE A 38 -10.85 4.95 0.73
CA ILE A 38 -10.55 3.67 1.38
C ILE A 38 -11.02 3.71 2.82
N ASP A 39 -11.90 2.79 3.18
CA ASP A 39 -12.36 2.65 4.55
C ASP A 39 -11.39 1.85 5.43
N SER A 40 -11.63 1.90 6.73
CA SER A 40 -10.88 1.07 7.71
C SER A 40 -11.04 -0.44 7.50
N ILE A 41 -12.07 -0.89 6.76
CA ILE A 41 -12.25 -2.29 6.38
C ILE A 41 -11.35 -2.62 5.18
N ASP A 42 -11.40 -1.79 4.15
CA ASP A 42 -10.58 -1.88 2.94
C ASP A 42 -9.07 -1.88 3.25
N ALA A 43 -8.67 -1.04 4.21
CA ALA A 43 -7.34 -1.03 4.78
C ALA A 43 -6.87 -2.42 5.25
N VAL A 44 -7.75 -3.22 5.88
CA VAL A 44 -7.42 -4.57 6.36
C VAL A 44 -7.20 -5.53 5.19
N ASP A 45 -8.03 -5.44 4.15
CA ASP A 45 -7.88 -6.25 2.93
C ASP A 45 -6.59 -5.90 2.18
N LEU A 46 -6.25 -4.62 2.09
CA LEU A 46 -4.99 -4.16 1.48
C LEU A 46 -3.77 -4.73 2.23
N ILE A 47 -3.78 -4.71 3.56
CA ILE A 47 -2.69 -5.29 4.38
C ILE A 47 -2.58 -6.80 4.13
N ASP A 48 -3.71 -7.52 4.08
CA ASP A 48 -3.69 -8.97 3.86
C ASP A 48 -3.19 -9.31 2.45
N HIS A 49 -3.60 -8.53 1.44
CA HIS A 49 -3.10 -8.67 0.07
C HIS A 49 -1.58 -8.43 -0.01
N ILE A 50 -1.09 -7.32 0.52
CA ILE A 50 0.35 -7.00 0.56
C ILE A 50 1.13 -8.09 1.30
N LYS A 51 0.58 -8.62 2.40
CA LYS A 51 1.20 -9.72 3.15
C LYS A 51 1.31 -10.99 2.33
N ARG A 52 0.31 -11.32 1.50
CA ARG A 52 0.37 -12.48 0.59
C ARG A 52 1.40 -12.28 -0.51
N GLN A 53 1.49 -11.07 -1.06
CA GLN A 53 2.46 -10.71 -2.11
C GLN A 53 3.91 -10.71 -1.59
N THR A 54 4.16 -10.05 -0.45
CA THR A 54 5.51 -9.83 0.08
C THR A 54 5.96 -10.90 1.08
N GLY A 55 5.04 -11.70 1.60
CA GLY A 55 5.28 -12.64 2.70
C GLY A 55 5.59 -11.96 4.05
N ARG A 56 5.51 -10.62 4.12
CA ARG A 56 5.82 -9.82 5.31
C ARG A 56 4.56 -9.17 5.86
N LYS A 57 4.45 -9.12 7.19
CA LYS A 57 3.31 -8.49 7.86
C LYS A 57 3.63 -7.04 8.18
N ILE A 58 2.85 -6.10 7.65
CA ILE A 58 2.84 -4.71 8.12
C ILE A 58 2.20 -4.67 9.51
N ALA A 59 2.83 -3.98 10.46
CA ALA A 59 2.24 -3.75 11.76
C ALA A 59 1.04 -2.81 11.63
N ALA A 60 -0.05 -3.09 12.36
CA ALA A 60 -1.25 -2.25 12.32
C ALA A 60 -0.94 -0.80 12.74
N GLU A 61 0.06 -0.58 13.59
CA GLU A 61 0.52 0.75 13.99
C GLU A 61 1.20 1.50 12.84
N GLU A 62 2.05 0.84 12.06
CA GLU A 62 2.60 1.45 10.83
C GLU A 62 1.49 1.73 9.83
N PHE A 63 0.53 0.81 9.68
CA PHE A 63 -0.60 1.03 8.78
C PHE A 63 -1.58 2.11 9.25
N LYS A 64 -1.62 2.43 10.55
CA LYS A 64 -2.36 3.61 11.04
C LYS A 64 -1.61 4.91 10.82
N ALA A 65 -0.28 4.83 10.67
CA ALA A 65 0.56 5.99 10.41
C ALA A 65 0.58 6.35 8.92
N VAL A 66 0.38 5.38 8.02
CA VAL A 66 0.25 5.65 6.58
C VAL A 66 -1.06 6.37 6.27
N ARG A 67 -0.96 7.46 5.52
CA ARG A 67 -2.09 8.27 5.07
C ARG A 67 -2.19 8.28 3.56
N THR A 68 -1.04 8.20 2.90
CA THR A 68 -0.91 8.27 1.45
C THR A 68 -0.43 6.94 0.86
N VAL A 69 -0.63 6.78 -0.45
CA VAL A 69 -0.07 5.62 -1.19
C VAL A 69 1.44 5.57 -1.05
N GLY A 70 2.13 6.72 -1.07
CA GLY A 70 3.56 6.81 -0.87
C GLY A 70 4.03 6.29 0.49
N ASP A 71 3.27 6.56 1.56
CA ASP A 71 3.56 6.01 2.88
C ASP A 71 3.48 4.48 2.90
N VAL A 72 2.50 3.90 2.21
CA VAL A 72 2.36 2.43 2.10
C VAL A 72 3.54 1.84 1.33
N VAL A 73 3.93 2.46 0.21
CA VAL A 73 5.09 2.04 -0.58
C VAL A 73 6.36 2.08 0.28
N GLU A 74 6.56 3.14 1.06
CA GLU A 74 7.70 3.24 1.98
C GLU A 74 7.66 2.18 3.08
N ALA A 75 6.50 1.94 3.70
CA ALA A 75 6.33 0.91 4.72
C ALA A 75 6.68 -0.48 4.18
N VAL A 76 6.18 -0.82 2.99
CA VAL A 76 6.49 -2.09 2.31
C VAL A 76 7.96 -2.17 1.93
N HIS A 77 8.52 -1.10 1.37
CA HIS A 77 9.93 -1.04 0.99
C HIS A 77 10.85 -1.29 2.20
N ARG A 78 10.56 -0.67 3.35
CA ARG A 78 11.30 -0.92 4.61
C ARG A 78 11.18 -2.36 5.10
N LEU A 79 10.02 -3.00 4.91
CA LEU A 79 9.78 -4.39 5.33
C LEU A 79 10.52 -5.42 4.46
N VAL A 80 10.58 -5.19 3.15
CA VAL A 80 11.27 -6.10 2.22
C VAL A 80 12.77 -5.82 2.15
N ASN A 81 13.19 -4.61 2.49
CA ASN A 81 14.58 -4.19 2.54
C ASN A 81 14.94 -3.68 3.95
N PRO A 82 14.99 -4.58 4.96
CA PRO A 82 15.53 -4.21 6.26
C PRO A 82 17.00 -3.83 6.05
N ALA A 83 17.34 -2.57 6.32
CA ALA A 83 18.74 -2.15 6.38
C ALA A 83 19.44 -3.06 7.41
N ALA A 84 20.43 -3.82 6.94
CA ALA A 84 21.22 -4.74 7.75
C ALA A 84 22.04 -4.02 8.82
#